data_AF-A0A1J5K4K4-F1
#
_entry.id   AF-A0A1J5K4K4-F1
#
_cell.length_a   1.000
_cell.length_b   1.000
_cell.length_c   1.000
_cell.angle_alpha   90.00
_cell.angle_beta   90.00
_cell.angle_gamma   90.00
#
_symmetry.space_group_name_H-M   'P 1'
#
loop_
_entity.id
_entity.type
_entity.pdbx_description
1 polymer ?
#
loop_
_entity_poly.entity_id
_entity_poly.type
_entity_poly.pdbx_seq_one_letter_code
_entity_poly.pdbx_strand_id
1 'polypeptide(L)'
;MAKLTILFTLLFTLINSSLMANYEDDIAVVSKTIKSCVRKEDLQVQKLKNNLNSRYKVSQDEIELHGVSINSPRNGLITTFLSLTNDFKSNRTYTTTELFNSDDYKKCDTIYCLADEIFGKDLGVYYLYILDEYHMNLSHLSEEEGIAKFTRNELLTILGALQILPKESLKGIKFGRHMKRIKKDKGTTIANATVHLFNLWGEIGEREKITTIIHELGHVFSHHLSSESTDLSERWASFSKWEWDRSSLFDVYSARHDFTMTNFVSWYAERNPVEDFAESFTAYILNPAYLRNISEEKYLFMRDNVFGGIEYNEIFCHFSAETKKLKDLIENYNYSSAATIAKTCEHSFIKTLVSLDMTEYRRCISRELLGQKDLPITYNPKLLKNIYKDSYAYKSITQEVTSLIAQRATTFDNCKLSPTLFMDNMVDDYGLFGFSSELSSLSPNLCRWIKGLYKRRNLEINQTNTKNLLKELLYQRAN
;
A
#
# COMPACT_ATOMS: atom_id res chain seq x y z
N MET A 1 15.11 -12.91 25.14
CA MET A 1 15.37 -11.49 24.83
C MET A 1 14.47 -11.08 23.68
N ALA A 2 13.69 -10.02 23.89
CA ALA A 2 12.43 -9.74 23.21
C ALA A 2 12.56 -9.43 21.71
N LYS A 3 11.57 -9.89 20.94
CA LYS A 3 11.33 -9.55 19.53
C LYS A 3 11.01 -8.06 19.44
N LEU A 4 11.94 -7.26 18.90
CA LEU A 4 11.68 -5.88 18.51
C LEU A 4 11.01 -5.91 17.13
N THR A 5 9.71 -6.20 17.10
CA THR A 5 8.88 -5.86 15.94
C THR A 5 8.94 -4.34 15.84
N ILE A 6 9.51 -3.81 14.75
CA ILE A 6 9.45 -2.39 14.42
C ILE A 6 7.97 -2.04 14.27
N LEU A 7 7.38 -1.59 15.37
CA LEU A 7 6.11 -0.90 15.38
C LEU A 7 6.42 0.45 14.72
N PHE A 8 6.14 0.58 13.43
CA PHE A 8 5.92 1.90 12.86
C PHE A 8 4.71 2.46 13.59
N THR A 9 4.98 3.23 14.63
CA THR A 9 3.96 3.94 15.38
C THR A 9 3.49 5.06 14.48
N LEU A 10 2.43 4.82 13.71
CA LEU A 10 1.55 5.86 13.18
C LEU A 10 1.08 6.67 14.41
N LEU A 11 1.84 7.70 14.76
CA LEU A 11 1.40 8.68 15.73
C LEU A 11 0.25 9.45 15.08
N PHE A 12 -0.88 9.52 15.78
CA PHE A 12 -2.12 10.05 15.25
C PHE A 12 -2.00 11.55 14.94
N THR A 13 -1.87 11.91 13.66
CA THR A 13 -2.32 13.23 13.19
C THR A 13 -3.84 13.31 13.34
N LEU A 14 -4.34 14.47 13.76
CA LEU A 14 -5.76 14.68 14.03
C LEU A 14 -6.25 15.85 13.18
N ILE A 15 -7.22 15.59 12.33
CA ILE A 15 -7.82 16.60 11.47
C ILE A 15 -8.94 17.31 12.21
N ASN A 16 -8.88 18.65 12.25
CA ASN A 16 -10.00 19.49 12.68
C ASN A 16 -10.70 20.07 11.43
N SER A 17 -12.04 19.98 11.39
CA SER A 17 -12.84 20.42 10.25
C SER A 17 -12.72 21.90 9.89
N SER A 18 -12.27 22.75 10.82
CA SER A 18 -12.11 24.19 10.61
C SER A 18 -10.76 24.62 10.03
N LEU A 19 -9.80 23.69 9.85
CA LEU A 19 -8.42 24.02 9.48
C LEU A 19 -8.06 23.77 8.01
N MET A 20 -8.83 22.96 7.26
CA MET A 20 -8.54 22.60 5.85
C MET A 20 -8.81 23.74 4.83
N ALA A 21 -8.95 24.98 5.31
CA ALA A 21 -9.31 26.13 4.47
C ALA A 21 -8.13 26.62 3.62
N ASN A 22 -8.37 26.71 2.30
CA ASN A 22 -7.93 27.71 1.32
C ASN A 22 -8.19 27.19 -0.13
N TYR A 23 -7.84 25.94 -0.45
CA TYR A 23 -8.17 25.33 -1.77
C TYR A 23 -9.62 24.82 -1.85
N GLU A 24 -10.22 24.53 -0.70
CA GLU A 24 -11.63 24.14 -0.55
C GLU A 24 -12.61 25.31 -0.74
N ASP A 25 -12.12 26.56 -0.65
CA ASP A 25 -12.94 27.77 -0.77
C ASP A 25 -13.44 27.98 -2.22
N ASP A 26 -12.77 27.37 -3.20
CA ASP A 26 -13.34 27.15 -4.53
C ASP A 26 -14.29 25.94 -4.52
N ILE A 27 -15.34 26.09 -3.71
CA ILE A 27 -16.38 25.07 -3.48
C ILE A 27 -16.98 24.61 -4.81
N ALA A 28 -17.08 25.50 -5.80
CA ALA A 28 -17.61 25.20 -7.12
C ALA A 28 -16.72 24.21 -7.88
N VAL A 29 -15.41 24.43 -7.91
CA VAL A 29 -14.45 23.52 -8.57
C VAL A 29 -14.42 22.16 -7.88
N VAL A 30 -14.26 22.12 -6.55
CA VAL A 30 -14.22 20.84 -5.81
C VAL A 30 -15.51 20.05 -6.01
N SER A 31 -16.66 20.72 -5.92
CA SER A 31 -17.95 20.08 -6.15
C SER A 31 -18.13 19.59 -7.60
N LYS A 32 -17.61 20.33 -8.58
CA LYS A 32 -17.61 19.93 -10.00
C LYS A 32 -16.78 18.67 -10.22
N THR A 33 -15.57 18.61 -9.65
CA THR A 33 -14.68 17.44 -9.73
C THR A 33 -15.32 16.20 -9.09
N ILE A 34 -15.89 16.33 -7.89
CA ILE A 34 -16.60 15.21 -7.24
C ILE A 34 -17.76 14.72 -8.12
N LYS A 35 -18.58 15.64 -8.65
CA LYS A 35 -19.72 15.27 -9.50
C LYS A 35 -19.31 14.62 -10.82
N SER A 36 -18.19 15.01 -11.41
CA SER A 36 -17.72 14.43 -12.68
C SER A 36 -17.10 13.05 -12.50
N CYS A 37 -16.48 12.80 -11.36
CA CYS A 37 -15.77 11.55 -11.08
C CYS A 37 -16.65 10.49 -10.40
N VAL A 38 -17.63 10.90 -9.57
CA VAL A 38 -18.51 9.97 -8.85
C VAL A 38 -19.75 9.67 -9.67
N ARG A 39 -19.81 8.45 -10.21
CA ARG A 39 -20.97 7.96 -10.97
C ARG A 39 -21.96 7.27 -10.03
N LYS A 40 -22.97 8.01 -9.56
CA LYS A 40 -23.95 7.49 -8.58
C LYS A 40 -24.69 6.24 -9.07
N GLU A 41 -24.90 6.10 -10.37
CA GLU A 41 -25.46 4.89 -10.97
C GLU A 41 -24.59 3.64 -10.77
N ASP A 42 -23.27 3.80 -10.68
CA ASP A 42 -22.31 2.71 -10.40
C ASP A 42 -22.38 2.23 -8.94
N LEU A 43 -22.96 3.03 -8.04
CA LEU A 43 -23.03 2.77 -6.60
C LEU A 43 -24.32 2.06 -6.17
N GLN A 44 -25.19 1.70 -7.12
CA GLN A 44 -26.42 0.99 -6.82
C GLN A 44 -26.16 -0.46 -6.43
N VAL A 45 -26.84 -0.95 -5.39
CA VAL A 45 -26.72 -2.32 -4.85
C VAL A 45 -26.71 -3.38 -5.96
N GLN A 46 -27.65 -3.31 -6.90
CA GLN A 46 -27.75 -4.32 -7.96
C GLN A 46 -26.53 -4.30 -8.89
N LYS A 47 -25.99 -3.12 -9.21
CA LYS A 47 -24.81 -2.98 -10.07
C LYS A 47 -23.56 -3.50 -9.37
N LEU A 48 -23.41 -3.25 -8.06
CA LEU A 48 -22.35 -3.82 -7.24
C LEU A 48 -22.45 -5.35 -7.15
N LYS A 49 -23.65 -5.90 -6.92
CA LYS A 49 -23.89 -7.36 -6.94
C LYS A 49 -23.54 -7.97 -8.29
N ASN A 50 -24.00 -7.36 -9.40
CA ASN A 50 -23.68 -7.82 -10.74
C ASN A 50 -22.16 -7.81 -10.99
N ASN A 51 -21.46 -6.77 -10.54
CA ASN A 51 -20.02 -6.66 -10.68
C ASN A 51 -19.31 -7.80 -9.91
N LEU A 52 -19.62 -8.01 -8.63
CA LEU A 52 -19.08 -9.11 -7.82
C LEU A 52 -19.38 -10.48 -8.43
N ASN A 53 -20.62 -10.70 -8.87
CA ASN A 53 -21.04 -11.95 -9.48
C ASN A 53 -20.29 -12.24 -10.79
N SER A 54 -20.00 -11.21 -11.59
CA SER A 54 -19.27 -11.38 -12.85
C SER A 54 -17.79 -11.76 -12.68
N ARG A 55 -17.18 -11.41 -11.53
CA ARG A 55 -15.75 -11.65 -11.26
C ARG A 55 -15.44 -13.11 -10.91
N TYR A 56 -16.37 -13.77 -10.24
CA TYR A 56 -16.13 -15.07 -9.64
C TYR A 56 -16.99 -16.15 -10.28
N LYS A 57 -16.38 -17.28 -10.62
CA LYS A 57 -17.12 -18.44 -11.12
C LYS A 57 -17.98 -19.05 -10.00
N VAL A 58 -19.14 -19.56 -10.40
CA VAL A 58 -20.01 -20.36 -9.53
C VAL A 58 -19.33 -21.71 -9.29
N SER A 59 -19.27 -22.13 -8.03
CA SER A 59 -18.90 -23.49 -7.63
C SER A 59 -20.11 -24.41 -7.76
N GLN A 60 -19.89 -25.66 -8.17
CA GLN A 60 -20.96 -26.67 -8.20
C GLN A 60 -21.24 -27.28 -6.83
N ASP A 61 -20.26 -27.22 -5.93
CA ASP A 61 -20.38 -27.78 -4.60
C ASP A 61 -21.10 -26.82 -3.65
N GLU A 62 -22.11 -27.33 -2.95
CA GLU A 62 -22.71 -26.66 -1.79
C GLU A 62 -21.67 -26.51 -0.69
N ILE A 63 -21.71 -25.38 0.02
CA ILE A 63 -20.88 -25.19 1.21
C ILE A 63 -21.74 -24.83 2.41
N GLU A 64 -21.24 -25.20 3.58
CA GLU A 64 -21.83 -24.78 4.85
C GLU A 64 -20.99 -23.67 5.46
N LEU A 65 -21.61 -22.54 5.78
CA LEU A 65 -20.99 -21.43 6.51
C LEU A 65 -21.83 -21.10 7.74
N HIS A 66 -21.21 -21.20 8.92
CA HIS A 66 -21.88 -20.91 10.19
C HIS A 66 -23.19 -21.69 10.41
N GLY A 67 -23.31 -22.92 9.89
CA GLY A 67 -24.55 -23.71 9.98
C GLY A 67 -25.59 -23.39 8.90
N VAL A 68 -25.22 -22.62 7.89
CA VAL A 68 -26.09 -22.22 6.77
C VAL A 68 -25.55 -22.80 5.47
N SER A 69 -26.40 -23.55 4.78
CA SER A 69 -26.15 -24.07 3.44
C SER A 69 -26.20 -22.97 2.38
N ILE A 70 -25.10 -22.75 1.68
CA ILE A 70 -25.02 -21.82 0.55
C ILE A 70 -24.90 -22.62 -0.74
N ASN A 71 -25.96 -22.57 -1.53
CA ASN A 71 -26.04 -23.24 -2.81
C ASN A 71 -25.30 -22.44 -3.90
N SER A 72 -24.56 -23.13 -4.76
CA SER A 72 -23.86 -22.51 -5.89
C SER A 72 -23.00 -21.29 -5.51
N PRO A 73 -22.13 -21.41 -4.49
CA PRO A 73 -21.41 -20.26 -3.98
C PRO A 73 -20.33 -19.79 -4.95
N ARG A 74 -19.80 -18.59 -4.74
CA ARG A 74 -18.67 -18.05 -5.50
C ARG A 74 -17.44 -17.98 -4.61
N ASN A 75 -16.40 -18.77 -4.90
CA ASN A 75 -15.23 -18.94 -4.02
C ASN A 75 -14.56 -17.61 -3.61
N GLY A 76 -14.39 -16.67 -4.54
CA GLY A 76 -13.84 -15.36 -4.20
C GLY A 76 -14.72 -14.56 -3.26
N LEU A 77 -16.04 -14.62 -3.42
CA LEU A 77 -16.98 -13.94 -2.53
C LEU A 77 -16.99 -14.54 -1.12
N ILE A 78 -16.80 -15.87 -1.01
CA ILE A 78 -16.60 -16.55 0.28
C ILE A 78 -15.32 -16.05 0.95
N THR A 79 -14.20 -15.99 0.22
CA THR A 79 -12.93 -15.48 0.75
C THR A 79 -13.07 -14.03 1.24
N THR A 80 -13.76 -13.18 0.49
CA THR A 80 -14.03 -11.79 0.88
C THR A 80 -14.91 -11.72 2.13
N PHE A 81 -15.98 -12.52 2.20
CA PHE A 81 -16.84 -12.60 3.39
C PHE A 81 -16.05 -13.02 4.63
N LEU A 82 -15.30 -14.12 4.56
CA LEU A 82 -14.47 -14.61 5.66
C LEU A 82 -13.43 -13.58 6.11
N SER A 83 -12.90 -12.79 5.16
CA SER A 83 -11.99 -11.69 5.46
C SER A 83 -12.67 -10.56 6.24
N LEU A 84 -13.93 -10.24 5.95
CA LEU A 84 -14.70 -9.26 6.71
C LEU A 84 -15.05 -9.73 8.12
N THR A 85 -15.18 -11.05 8.32
CA THR A 85 -15.57 -11.68 9.60
C THR A 85 -14.38 -12.20 10.41
N ASN A 86 -13.15 -11.87 10.03
CA ASN A 86 -11.94 -12.16 10.79
C ASN A 86 -11.29 -10.84 11.26
N ASP A 87 -10.72 -10.84 12.47
CA ASP A 87 -9.88 -9.74 12.91
C ASP A 87 -8.45 -9.95 12.39
N PHE A 88 -8.07 -9.13 11.42
CA PHE A 88 -6.74 -9.14 10.81
C PHE A 88 -5.59 -8.88 11.79
N LYS A 89 -5.83 -8.15 12.88
CA LYS A 89 -4.79 -7.74 13.83
C LYS A 89 -4.47 -8.84 14.84
N SER A 90 -5.51 -9.48 15.36
CA SER A 90 -5.39 -10.58 16.33
C SER A 90 -5.32 -11.96 15.68
N ASN A 91 -5.52 -12.05 14.35
CA ASN A 91 -5.68 -13.30 13.61
C ASN A 91 -6.78 -14.20 14.23
N ARG A 92 -7.81 -13.55 14.78
CA ARG A 92 -8.93 -14.18 15.46
C ARG A 92 -10.09 -14.34 14.49
N THR A 93 -10.69 -15.53 14.49
CA THR A 93 -11.95 -15.81 13.81
C THR A 93 -13.07 -15.69 14.81
N TYR A 94 -14.08 -14.87 14.50
CA TYR A 94 -15.28 -14.74 15.33
C TYR A 94 -16.16 -15.99 15.19
N THR A 95 -16.71 -16.44 16.32
CA THR A 95 -17.68 -17.53 16.38
C THR A 95 -19.04 -17.09 15.82
N THR A 96 -19.87 -18.05 15.42
CA THR A 96 -21.24 -17.78 14.94
C THR A 96 -22.04 -16.93 15.93
N THR A 97 -21.93 -17.20 17.23
CA THR A 97 -22.62 -16.46 18.28
C THR A 97 -22.09 -15.04 18.51
N GLU A 98 -20.85 -14.75 18.10
CA GLU A 98 -20.30 -13.39 18.15
C GLU A 98 -20.68 -12.57 16.91
N LEU A 99 -20.92 -13.22 15.77
CA LEU A 99 -21.27 -12.57 14.51
C LEU A 99 -22.77 -12.24 14.41
N PHE A 100 -23.62 -13.15 14.88
CA PHE A 100 -25.06 -13.05 14.69
C PHE A 100 -25.78 -12.85 16.02
N ASN A 101 -26.57 -11.77 16.09
CA ASN A 101 -27.32 -11.39 17.28
C ASN A 101 -28.69 -12.10 17.41
N SER A 102 -29.15 -12.75 16.35
CA SER A 102 -30.38 -13.56 16.32
C SER A 102 -30.17 -14.80 15.46
N ASP A 103 -31.14 -15.72 15.45
CA ASP A 103 -31.13 -16.91 14.60
C ASP A 103 -31.65 -16.64 13.17
N ASP A 104 -31.96 -15.39 12.81
CA ASP A 104 -32.53 -15.06 11.49
C ASP A 104 -31.58 -15.36 10.33
N TYR A 105 -30.25 -15.30 10.56
CA TYR A 105 -29.25 -15.69 9.56
C TYR A 105 -29.41 -17.12 9.07
N LYS A 106 -30.04 -18.02 9.85
CA LYS A 106 -30.31 -19.40 9.43
C LYS A 106 -31.26 -19.49 8.23
N LYS A 107 -31.99 -18.41 7.94
CA LYS A 107 -32.87 -18.30 6.76
C LYS A 107 -32.11 -17.83 5.51
N CYS A 108 -30.85 -17.43 5.64
CA CYS A 108 -30.05 -17.00 4.50
C CYS A 108 -29.70 -18.18 3.59
N ASP A 109 -29.60 -17.90 2.30
CA ASP A 109 -29.17 -18.83 1.26
C ASP A 109 -28.01 -18.27 0.40
N THR A 110 -27.58 -17.04 0.70
CA THR A 110 -26.53 -16.34 -0.03
C THR A 110 -25.56 -15.62 0.91
N ILE A 111 -24.33 -15.43 0.42
CA ILE A 111 -23.30 -14.63 1.12
C ILE A 111 -23.77 -13.19 1.34
N TYR A 112 -24.56 -12.62 0.43
CA TYR A 112 -25.10 -11.27 0.60
C TYR A 112 -26.06 -11.19 1.79
N CYS A 113 -26.94 -12.17 1.96
CA CYS A 113 -27.84 -12.24 3.11
C CYS A 113 -27.05 -12.37 4.42
N LEU A 114 -26.07 -13.28 4.49
CA LEU A 114 -25.22 -13.42 5.68
C LEU A 114 -24.47 -12.12 6.01
N ALA A 115 -23.95 -11.43 4.99
CA ALA A 115 -23.30 -10.14 5.20
C ALA A 115 -24.28 -9.06 5.68
N ASP A 116 -25.53 -9.06 5.19
CA ASP A 116 -26.57 -8.12 5.65
C ASP A 116 -26.94 -8.36 7.13
N GLU A 117 -26.96 -9.60 7.59
CA GLU A 117 -27.21 -9.91 9.02
C GLU A 117 -26.12 -9.34 9.93
N ILE A 118 -24.86 -9.32 9.46
CA ILE A 118 -23.73 -8.80 10.23
C ILE A 118 -23.64 -7.28 10.11
N PHE A 119 -23.71 -6.73 8.89
CA PHE A 119 -23.40 -5.33 8.61
C PHE A 119 -24.62 -4.41 8.53
N GLY A 120 -25.82 -4.98 8.46
CA GLY A 120 -27.10 -4.27 8.32
C GLY A 120 -27.78 -4.57 6.99
N LYS A 121 -29.12 -4.57 7.00
CA LYS A 121 -29.95 -4.88 5.84
C LYS A 121 -29.59 -4.05 4.61
N ASP A 122 -29.35 -4.72 3.49
CA ASP A 122 -28.92 -4.14 2.21
C ASP A 122 -27.59 -3.37 2.27
N LEU A 123 -26.77 -3.58 3.31
CA LEU A 123 -25.46 -2.94 3.49
C LEU A 123 -24.29 -3.89 3.20
N GLY A 124 -24.47 -5.19 3.40
CA GLY A 124 -23.42 -6.20 3.28
C GLY A 124 -22.75 -6.21 1.91
N VAL A 125 -23.49 -5.92 0.84
CA VAL A 125 -22.93 -5.77 -0.52
C VAL A 125 -21.87 -4.68 -0.61
N TYR A 126 -22.02 -3.56 0.10
CA TYR A 126 -21.06 -2.46 0.03
C TYR A 126 -19.76 -2.85 0.73
N TYR A 127 -19.85 -3.48 1.90
CA TYR A 127 -18.68 -4.00 2.61
C TYR A 127 -17.91 -5.02 1.76
N LEU A 128 -18.63 -5.98 1.17
CA LEU A 128 -18.05 -6.98 0.27
C LEU A 128 -17.38 -6.32 -0.94
N TYR A 129 -18.08 -5.39 -1.60
CA TYR A 129 -17.56 -4.73 -2.79
C TYR A 129 -16.33 -3.85 -2.49
N ILE A 130 -16.35 -3.09 -1.38
CA ILE A 130 -15.23 -2.21 -1.02
C ILE A 130 -13.99 -3.04 -0.69
N LEU A 131 -14.14 -4.14 0.06
CA LEU A 131 -13.01 -5.03 0.33
C LEU A 131 -12.52 -5.73 -0.95
N ASP A 132 -13.43 -6.16 -1.83
CA ASP A 132 -13.08 -6.86 -3.06
C ASP A 132 -12.34 -5.96 -4.07
N GLU A 133 -12.92 -4.79 -4.35
CA GLU A 133 -12.45 -3.90 -5.40
C GLU A 133 -11.29 -3.01 -4.95
N TYR A 134 -11.35 -2.54 -3.70
CA TYR A 134 -10.43 -1.54 -3.17
C TYR A 134 -9.53 -2.07 -2.04
N HIS A 135 -9.67 -3.35 -1.66
CA HIS A 135 -8.89 -3.99 -0.61
C HIS A 135 -8.94 -3.28 0.75
N MET A 136 -9.99 -2.50 0.97
CA MET A 136 -10.22 -1.75 2.18
C MET A 136 -11.28 -2.45 3.02
N ASN A 137 -10.90 -2.95 4.19
CA ASN A 137 -11.84 -3.56 5.11
C ASN A 137 -12.57 -2.46 5.91
N LEU A 138 -13.89 -2.45 5.91
CA LEU A 138 -14.67 -1.50 6.71
C LEU A 138 -15.30 -2.14 7.95
N SER A 139 -15.08 -3.45 8.14
CA SER A 139 -15.75 -4.26 9.15
C SER A 139 -15.62 -3.62 10.52
N HIS A 140 -16.74 -3.57 11.24
CA HIS A 140 -16.79 -3.09 12.61
C HIS A 140 -16.27 -4.14 13.60
N LEU A 141 -16.06 -5.38 13.13
CA LEU A 141 -15.52 -6.48 13.92
C LEU A 141 -14.03 -6.23 14.15
N SER A 142 -13.67 -5.91 15.38
CA SER A 142 -12.30 -5.79 15.88
C SER A 142 -12.33 -5.78 17.41
N GLU A 143 -11.20 -6.03 18.05
CA GLU A 143 -11.03 -5.88 19.50
C GLU A 143 -10.92 -4.41 19.96
N GLU A 144 -10.87 -3.45 19.03
CA GLU A 144 -10.80 -2.02 19.37
C GLU A 144 -12.18 -1.49 19.84
N GLU A 145 -12.19 -0.85 21.00
CA GLU A 145 -13.42 -0.29 21.58
C GLU A 145 -13.97 0.89 20.76
N GLY A 146 -15.30 1.01 20.74
CA GLY A 146 -15.99 2.17 20.17
C GLY A 146 -16.11 2.15 18.64
N ILE A 147 -15.80 1.04 17.97
CA ILE A 147 -16.07 0.89 16.53
C ILE A 147 -17.58 0.68 16.30
N ALA A 148 -18.11 1.36 15.27
CA ALA A 148 -19.49 1.28 14.83
C ALA A 148 -19.60 0.78 13.39
N LYS A 149 -20.82 0.37 13.00
CA LYS A 149 -21.18 0.13 11.61
C LYS A 149 -21.29 1.45 10.86
N PHE A 150 -20.93 1.46 9.59
CA PHE A 150 -21.18 2.59 8.70
C PHE A 150 -22.65 2.57 8.27
N THR A 151 -23.23 3.76 8.16
CA THR A 151 -24.56 3.94 7.56
C THR A 151 -24.48 3.81 6.03
N ARG A 152 -25.63 3.64 5.38
CA ARG A 152 -25.71 3.63 3.91
C ARG A 152 -25.07 4.87 3.28
N ASN A 153 -25.38 6.06 3.80
CA ASN A 153 -24.86 7.31 3.25
C ASN A 153 -23.33 7.37 3.39
N GLU A 154 -22.80 6.99 4.54
CA GLU A 154 -21.35 6.96 4.76
C GLU A 154 -20.65 5.96 3.82
N LEU A 155 -21.22 4.77 3.61
CA LEU A 155 -20.69 3.77 2.66
C LEU A 155 -20.69 4.29 1.21
N LEU A 156 -21.75 4.98 0.80
CA LEU A 156 -21.84 5.60 -0.51
C LEU A 156 -20.81 6.72 -0.68
N THR A 157 -20.62 7.54 0.35
CA THR A 157 -19.59 8.59 0.37
C THR A 157 -18.18 8.01 0.28
N ILE A 158 -17.90 6.94 1.04
CA ILE A 158 -16.62 6.22 0.96
C ILE A 158 -16.38 5.69 -0.45
N LEU A 159 -17.38 5.03 -1.04
CA LEU A 159 -17.26 4.55 -2.42
C LEU A 159 -17.05 5.66 -3.44
N GLY A 160 -17.73 6.80 -3.27
CA GLY A 160 -17.51 7.98 -4.09
C GLY A 160 -16.06 8.45 -4.02
N ALA A 161 -15.50 8.61 -2.82
CA ALA A 161 -14.11 8.98 -2.65
C ALA A 161 -13.15 7.96 -3.31
N LEU A 162 -13.41 6.67 -3.16
CA LEU A 162 -12.58 5.60 -3.75
C LEU A 162 -12.69 5.54 -5.29
N GLN A 163 -13.80 5.97 -5.90
CA GLN A 163 -13.96 6.04 -7.36
C GLN A 163 -13.09 7.12 -8.01
N ILE A 164 -12.75 8.18 -7.28
CA ILE A 164 -11.94 9.30 -7.77
C ILE A 164 -10.47 8.88 -7.93
N LEU A 165 -10.02 7.92 -7.12
CA LEU A 165 -8.65 7.42 -7.15
C LEU A 165 -8.45 6.39 -8.26
N PRO A 166 -7.24 6.28 -8.85
CA PRO A 166 -6.97 5.23 -9.82
C PRO A 166 -7.06 3.87 -9.11
N LYS A 167 -8.03 3.04 -9.50
CA LYS A 167 -8.33 1.76 -8.82
C LYS A 167 -7.11 0.86 -8.65
N GLU A 168 -6.24 0.85 -9.65
CA GLU A 168 -5.00 0.07 -9.62
C GLU A 168 -4.05 0.55 -8.51
N SER A 169 -4.06 1.82 -8.15
CA SER A 169 -3.19 2.39 -7.12
C SER A 169 -3.52 1.91 -5.71
N LEU A 170 -4.77 1.49 -5.48
CA LEU A 170 -5.21 0.97 -4.18
C LEU A 170 -4.89 -0.52 -4.01
N LYS A 171 -4.47 -1.22 -5.08
CA LYS A 171 -4.13 -2.65 -5.03
C LYS A 171 -2.75 -2.87 -4.41
N GLY A 172 -2.70 -3.64 -3.33
CA GLY A 172 -1.45 -3.98 -2.63
C GLY A 172 -1.04 -2.96 -1.56
N ILE A 173 -1.86 -1.92 -1.34
CA ILE A 173 -1.78 -1.05 -0.17
C ILE A 173 -2.12 -1.87 1.06
N LYS A 174 -1.18 -1.92 2.00
CA LYS A 174 -1.39 -2.56 3.31
C LYS A 174 -1.99 -1.51 4.23
N PHE A 175 -3.31 -1.40 4.21
CA PHE A 175 -4.07 -0.64 5.20
C PHE A 175 -3.90 -1.30 6.58
N GLY A 176 -2.76 -1.07 7.25
CA GLY A 176 -2.34 -1.78 8.46
C GLY A 176 -3.37 -1.68 9.59
N ARG A 177 -4.09 -0.56 9.64
CA ARG A 177 -5.35 -0.40 10.36
C ARG A 177 -6.37 0.03 9.33
N HIS A 178 -7.18 -0.92 8.88
CA HIS A 178 -8.25 -0.70 7.92
C HIS A 178 -9.16 0.49 8.31
N MET A 179 -9.91 1.09 7.37
CA MET A 179 -10.79 2.23 7.66
C MET A 179 -11.91 1.84 8.64
N LYS A 180 -12.03 2.56 9.76
CA LYS A 180 -13.00 2.27 10.83
C LYS A 180 -13.89 3.47 11.13
N ARG A 181 -15.15 3.21 11.48
CA ARG A 181 -16.04 4.22 12.07
C ARG A 181 -15.92 4.19 13.58
N ILE A 182 -15.51 5.28 14.21
CA ILE A 182 -15.36 5.38 15.66
C ILE A 182 -16.49 6.23 16.22
N LYS A 183 -17.33 5.66 17.10
CA LYS A 183 -18.49 6.33 17.72
C LYS A 183 -18.11 7.30 18.85
N LYS A 184 -16.82 7.41 19.17
CA LYS A 184 -16.31 8.29 20.21
C LYS A 184 -15.88 9.63 19.60
N ASP A 185 -16.31 10.73 20.20
CA ASP A 185 -15.77 12.05 19.88
C ASP A 185 -14.34 12.19 20.42
N LYS A 186 -13.48 12.86 19.65
CA LYS A 186 -12.11 13.14 20.05
C LYS A 186 -11.84 14.64 19.93
N GLY A 187 -12.47 15.43 20.82
CA GLY A 187 -12.47 16.89 20.69
C GLY A 187 -13.11 17.31 19.37
N THR A 188 -12.44 18.17 18.61
CA THR A 188 -12.87 18.63 17.28
C THR A 188 -12.35 17.75 16.13
N THR A 189 -11.75 16.60 16.45
CA THR A 189 -11.15 15.73 15.45
C THR A 189 -12.20 14.95 14.67
N ILE A 190 -12.16 15.03 13.34
CA ILE A 190 -13.06 14.29 12.44
C ILE A 190 -12.43 12.99 11.91
N ALA A 191 -11.12 12.95 11.70
CA ALA A 191 -10.40 11.77 11.24
C ALA A 191 -8.91 11.77 11.65
N ASN A 192 -8.20 10.68 11.33
CA ASN A 192 -6.75 10.58 11.50
C ASN A 192 -6.06 9.76 10.38
N ALA A 193 -4.73 9.80 10.32
CA ALA A 193 -3.91 9.10 9.31
C ALA A 193 -4.03 7.57 9.29
N THR A 194 -4.72 6.95 10.26
CA THR A 194 -5.09 5.53 10.21
C THR A 194 -6.46 5.29 9.57
N VAL A 195 -7.05 6.35 8.99
CA VAL A 195 -8.37 6.37 8.37
C VAL A 195 -9.48 5.95 9.34
N HIS A 196 -9.33 6.32 10.62
CA HIS A 196 -10.44 6.25 11.58
C HIS A 196 -11.31 7.49 11.42
N LEU A 197 -12.60 7.29 11.11
CA LEU A 197 -13.58 8.33 10.93
C LEU A 197 -14.40 8.46 12.22
N PHE A 198 -14.21 9.57 12.94
CA PHE A 198 -14.86 9.82 14.23
C PHE A 198 -16.31 10.27 14.06
N ASN A 199 -17.06 10.34 15.15
CA ASN A 199 -18.49 10.60 15.09
C ASN A 199 -18.84 11.94 14.40
N LEU A 200 -18.05 13.01 14.66
CA LEU A 200 -18.19 14.30 13.98
C LEU A 200 -18.07 14.22 12.45
N TRP A 201 -17.26 13.30 11.90
CA TRP A 201 -17.20 13.10 10.45
C TRP A 201 -18.55 12.65 9.88
N GLY A 202 -19.36 11.90 10.65
CA GLY A 202 -20.71 11.52 10.23
C GLY A 202 -21.67 12.72 10.06
N GLU A 203 -21.37 13.84 10.71
CA GLU A 203 -22.24 15.02 10.82
C GLU A 203 -21.93 16.12 9.80
N ILE A 204 -20.75 16.08 9.16
CA ILE A 204 -20.36 17.06 8.12
C ILE A 204 -20.96 16.73 6.73
N GLY A 205 -20.86 17.69 5.81
CA GLY A 205 -21.39 17.56 4.44
C GLY A 205 -20.66 16.50 3.60
N GLU A 206 -21.30 16.03 2.53
CA GLU A 206 -20.76 14.98 1.65
C GLU A 206 -19.42 15.38 1.02
N ARG A 207 -19.26 16.66 0.66
CA ARG A 207 -18.03 17.21 0.08
C ARG A 207 -16.88 17.09 1.07
N GLU A 208 -17.07 17.63 2.27
CA GLU A 208 -16.08 17.62 3.34
C GLU A 208 -15.73 16.19 3.73
N LYS A 209 -16.72 15.28 3.77
CA LYS A 209 -16.48 13.85 4.00
C LYS A 209 -15.55 13.22 2.96
N ILE A 210 -15.79 13.49 1.67
CA ILE A 210 -14.96 13.00 0.56
C ILE A 210 -13.55 13.59 0.66
N THR A 211 -13.44 14.91 0.88
CA THR A 211 -12.15 15.58 1.03
C THR A 211 -11.35 14.99 2.19
N THR A 212 -11.98 14.79 3.35
CA THR A 212 -11.36 14.13 4.50
C THR A 212 -10.85 12.73 4.14
N ILE A 213 -11.65 11.90 3.46
CA ILE A 213 -11.20 10.56 3.07
C ILE A 213 -9.99 10.62 2.13
N ILE A 214 -10.00 11.53 1.15
CA ILE A 214 -8.89 11.66 0.20
C ILE A 214 -7.62 12.13 0.91
N HIS A 215 -7.74 13.08 1.84
CA HIS A 215 -6.63 13.54 2.68
C HIS A 215 -6.03 12.38 3.49
N GLU A 216 -6.86 11.62 4.20
CA GLU A 216 -6.37 10.50 5.01
C GLU A 216 -5.74 9.41 4.17
N LEU A 217 -6.25 9.20 2.95
CA LEU A 217 -5.61 8.33 1.99
C LEU A 217 -4.27 8.89 1.52
N GLY A 218 -4.09 10.21 1.43
CA GLY A 218 -2.80 10.86 1.19
C GLY A 218 -1.72 10.39 2.16
N HIS A 219 -2.02 10.37 3.47
CA HIS A 219 -1.12 9.80 4.49
C HIS A 219 -0.85 8.31 4.29
N VAL A 220 -1.87 7.52 3.92
CA VAL A 220 -1.68 6.08 3.63
C VAL A 220 -0.78 5.88 2.40
N PHE A 221 -0.96 6.69 1.36
CA PHE A 221 -0.17 6.60 0.13
C PHE A 221 1.28 7.01 0.34
N SER A 222 1.56 8.09 1.11
CA SER A 222 2.92 8.54 1.39
C SER A 222 3.76 7.42 2.02
N HIS A 223 3.19 6.70 2.99
CA HIS A 223 3.82 5.57 3.68
C HIS A 223 4.03 4.32 2.81
N HIS A 224 3.39 4.22 1.65
CA HIS A 224 3.48 3.05 0.77
C HIS A 224 4.31 3.27 -0.48
N LEU A 225 4.52 4.52 -0.86
CA LEU A 225 5.32 4.90 -2.02
C LEU A 225 6.81 4.55 -1.84
N SER A 226 7.33 4.70 -0.63
CA SER A 226 8.72 4.40 -0.30
C SER A 226 8.88 3.83 1.11
N SER A 227 10.02 3.18 1.35
CA SER A 227 10.37 2.61 2.66
C SER A 227 10.60 3.66 3.75
N GLU A 228 10.85 4.91 3.36
CA GLU A 228 11.10 6.04 4.27
C GLU A 228 9.88 6.97 4.37
N SER A 229 8.78 6.67 3.67
CA SER A 229 7.64 7.56 3.47
C SER A 229 7.96 8.79 2.62
N THR A 230 7.18 9.03 1.56
CA THR A 230 7.48 10.10 0.59
C THR A 230 7.34 11.51 1.17
N ASP A 231 6.39 11.69 2.08
CA ASP A 231 6.15 12.93 2.85
C ASP A 231 7.28 13.26 3.84
N LEU A 232 8.12 12.28 4.19
CA LEU A 232 9.32 12.48 5.02
C LEU A 232 10.61 12.61 4.20
N SER A 233 10.50 12.58 2.86
CA SER A 233 11.67 12.62 2.01
C SER A 233 12.28 14.02 1.97
N GLU A 234 13.61 14.09 1.95
CA GLU A 234 14.33 15.37 1.76
C GLU A 234 13.91 16.10 0.47
N ARG A 235 13.45 15.36 -0.55
CA ARG A 235 12.94 15.94 -1.79
C ARG A 235 11.63 16.69 -1.55
N TRP A 236 10.67 16.07 -0.86
CA TRP A 236 9.42 16.72 -0.50
C TRP A 236 9.68 17.93 0.42
N ALA A 237 10.50 17.75 1.45
CA ALA A 237 10.90 18.80 2.39
C ALA A 237 11.48 20.03 1.67
N SER A 238 12.27 19.82 0.61
CA SER A 238 12.93 20.90 -0.13
C SER A 238 11.97 21.90 -0.79
N PHE A 239 10.75 21.49 -1.17
CA PHE A 239 9.81 22.37 -1.86
C PHE A 239 9.34 23.52 -0.96
N SER A 240 9.11 23.26 0.31
CA SER A 240 8.70 24.25 1.31
C SER A 240 9.79 24.58 2.32
N LYS A 241 11.04 24.20 2.03
CA LYS A 241 12.20 24.39 2.91
C LYS A 241 11.92 23.91 4.34
N TRP A 242 11.33 22.73 4.47
CA TRP A 242 11.13 22.09 5.75
C TRP A 242 12.47 21.72 6.38
N GLU A 243 12.69 22.19 7.60
CA GLU A 243 13.86 21.90 8.42
C GLU A 243 13.45 20.92 9.53
N TRP A 244 14.00 19.72 9.47
CA TRP A 244 13.78 18.68 10.48
C TRP A 244 14.40 19.07 11.82
N ASP A 245 13.61 19.08 12.88
CA ASP A 245 14.15 19.26 14.23
C ASP A 245 14.66 17.91 14.74
N ARG A 246 15.92 17.57 14.47
CA ARG A 246 16.55 16.26 14.80
C ARG A 246 16.81 16.01 16.30
N SER A 247 16.22 16.82 17.19
CA SER A 247 16.45 16.78 18.64
C SER A 247 15.35 16.05 19.43
N SER A 248 14.28 15.62 18.76
CA SER A 248 13.10 14.99 19.35
C SER A 248 13.04 13.49 18.98
N LEU A 249 12.12 12.75 19.57
CA LEU A 249 11.68 11.45 19.02
C LEU A 249 10.54 11.66 17.99
N PHE A 250 10.19 12.92 17.73
CA PHE A 250 9.01 13.37 16.97
C PHE A 250 9.37 14.45 15.92
N ASP A 251 10.61 14.45 15.44
CA ASP A 251 11.27 15.47 14.59
C ASP A 251 10.44 15.99 13.42
N VAL A 252 9.55 15.15 12.90
CA VAL A 252 8.67 15.43 11.76
C VAL A 252 7.54 16.40 12.13
N TYR A 253 6.96 16.27 13.32
CA TYR A 253 5.84 17.11 13.77
C TYR A 253 6.29 18.44 14.37
N SER A 254 7.58 18.55 14.66
CA SER A 254 8.25 19.79 15.09
C SER A 254 9.06 20.44 13.97
N ALA A 255 8.99 19.90 12.75
CA ALA A 255 9.65 20.48 11.59
C ALA A 255 9.19 21.93 11.39
N ARG A 256 10.14 22.80 11.06
CA ARG A 256 9.88 24.22 10.83
C ARG A 256 10.03 24.52 9.35
N HIS A 257 9.36 25.54 8.88
CA HIS A 257 9.61 26.06 7.54
C HIS A 257 9.96 27.54 7.63
N ASP A 258 10.54 28.05 6.54
CA ASP A 258 10.68 29.48 6.32
C ASP A 258 9.29 30.11 6.23
N PHE A 259 8.94 31.02 7.15
CA PHE A 259 7.62 31.65 7.22
C PHE A 259 7.31 32.57 6.02
N THR A 260 8.30 32.84 5.16
CA THR A 260 8.09 33.55 3.90
C THR A 260 7.58 32.65 2.77
N MET A 261 7.54 31.33 2.98
CA MET A 261 7.01 30.38 2.01
C MET A 261 5.49 30.54 1.88
N THR A 262 5.02 30.76 0.66
CA THR A 262 3.59 30.90 0.32
C THR A 262 3.07 29.74 -0.51
N ASN A 263 3.81 28.62 -0.53
CA ASN A 263 3.57 27.50 -1.44
C ASN A 263 2.80 26.33 -0.78
N PHE A 264 1.99 26.67 0.23
CA PHE A 264 1.11 25.76 0.94
C PHE A 264 -0.33 25.92 0.43
N VAL A 265 -1.02 24.80 0.22
CA VAL A 265 -2.38 24.83 -0.32
C VAL A 265 -3.45 25.16 0.72
N SER A 266 -3.10 25.12 2.01
CA SER A 266 -3.97 25.47 3.14
C SER A 266 -3.13 25.87 4.37
N TRP A 267 -3.76 26.52 5.34
CA TRP A 267 -3.10 26.76 6.64
C TRP A 267 -2.84 25.47 7.41
N TYR A 268 -3.55 24.39 7.09
CA TYR A 268 -3.28 23.08 7.68
C TYR A 268 -2.02 22.45 7.10
N ALA A 269 -1.78 22.63 5.79
CA ALA A 269 -0.55 22.21 5.13
C ALA A 269 0.72 22.86 5.76
N GLU A 270 0.61 24.08 6.29
CA GLU A 270 1.69 24.77 7.02
C GLU A 270 2.06 24.12 8.37
N ARG A 271 1.30 23.13 8.86
CA ARG A 271 1.54 22.55 10.19
C ARG A 271 2.81 21.72 10.26
N ASN A 272 3.07 20.91 9.25
CA ASN A 272 4.22 20.01 9.15
C ASN A 272 4.26 19.39 7.73
N PRO A 273 5.39 18.80 7.29
CA PRO A 273 5.53 18.24 5.95
C PRO A 273 4.58 17.08 5.63
N VAL A 274 4.07 16.37 6.65
CA VAL A 274 3.12 15.26 6.49
C VAL A 274 1.73 15.80 6.10
N GLU A 275 1.24 16.82 6.80
CA GLU A 275 -0.01 17.50 6.42
C GLU A 275 0.13 18.26 5.10
N ASP A 276 1.29 18.86 4.84
CA ASP A 276 1.60 19.49 3.56
C ASP A 276 1.41 18.51 2.39
N PHE A 277 1.92 17.28 2.55
CA PHE A 277 1.76 16.23 1.55
C PHE A 277 0.31 15.82 1.37
N ALA A 278 -0.42 15.52 2.45
CA ALA A 278 -1.80 15.05 2.36
C ALA A 278 -2.76 16.11 1.81
N GLU A 279 -2.56 17.38 2.19
CA GLU A 279 -3.32 18.50 1.63
C GLU A 279 -2.97 18.73 0.16
N SER A 280 -1.69 18.68 -0.21
CA SER A 280 -1.26 18.78 -1.61
C SER A 280 -1.76 17.61 -2.45
N PHE A 281 -1.81 16.39 -1.90
CA PHE A 281 -2.37 15.20 -2.55
C PHE A 281 -3.86 15.40 -2.85
N THR A 282 -4.58 15.95 -1.87
CA THR A 282 -6.01 16.24 -1.98
C THR A 282 -6.29 17.36 -2.98
N ALA A 283 -5.51 18.45 -2.91
CA ALA A 283 -5.58 19.54 -3.87
C ALA A 283 -5.25 19.07 -5.29
N TYR A 284 -4.27 18.19 -5.48
CA TYR A 284 -3.96 17.63 -6.79
C TYR A 284 -5.15 16.91 -7.42
N ILE A 285 -5.92 16.17 -6.63
CA ILE A 285 -7.10 15.44 -7.11
C ILE A 285 -8.30 16.36 -7.32
N LEU A 286 -8.61 17.21 -6.34
CA LEU A 286 -9.87 17.95 -6.29
C LEU A 286 -9.80 19.35 -6.91
N ASN A 287 -8.64 20.01 -6.84
CA ASN A 287 -8.38 21.33 -7.41
C ASN A 287 -6.92 21.45 -7.96
N PRO A 288 -6.57 20.67 -8.99
CA PRO A 288 -5.20 20.60 -9.52
C PRO A 288 -4.66 21.93 -10.01
N ALA A 289 -5.53 22.79 -10.55
CA ALA A 289 -5.15 24.12 -11.02
C ALA A 289 -4.69 25.02 -9.87
N TYR A 290 -5.36 24.96 -8.72
CA TYR A 290 -4.95 25.69 -7.53
C TYR A 290 -3.58 25.24 -7.03
N LEU A 291 -3.35 23.92 -6.88
CA LEU A 291 -2.04 23.41 -6.48
C LEU A 291 -0.95 23.87 -7.45
N ARG A 292 -1.19 23.78 -8.77
CA ARG A 292 -0.21 24.22 -9.77
C ARG A 292 0.13 25.70 -9.67
N ASN A 293 -0.85 26.55 -9.36
CA ASN A 293 -0.64 27.98 -9.20
C ASN A 293 0.12 28.33 -7.91
N ILE A 294 -0.12 27.58 -6.82
CA ILE A 294 0.56 27.77 -5.53
C ILE A 294 1.98 27.19 -5.53
N SER A 295 2.18 26.03 -6.15
CA SER A 295 3.48 25.39 -6.36
C SER A 295 3.45 24.47 -7.56
N GLU A 296 4.08 24.90 -8.65
CA GLU A 296 4.26 24.05 -9.82
C GLU A 296 5.13 22.84 -9.48
N GLU A 297 6.11 22.97 -8.58
CA GLU A 297 6.99 21.88 -8.16
C GLU A 297 6.23 20.77 -7.44
N LYS A 298 5.35 21.12 -6.48
CA LYS A 298 4.50 20.13 -5.79
C LYS A 298 3.49 19.51 -6.74
N TYR A 299 2.91 20.30 -7.66
CA TYR A 299 2.01 19.78 -8.70
C TYR A 299 2.72 18.73 -9.59
N LEU A 300 3.89 19.06 -10.12
CA LEU A 300 4.67 18.16 -10.96
C LEU A 300 5.13 16.93 -10.18
N PHE A 301 5.48 17.10 -8.91
CA PHE A 301 5.80 15.98 -8.02
C PHE A 301 4.59 15.04 -7.85
N MET A 302 3.41 15.57 -7.55
CA MET A 302 2.19 14.76 -7.46
C MET A 302 1.93 14.02 -8.77
N ARG A 303 1.98 14.71 -9.92
CA ARG A 303 1.80 14.07 -11.22
C ARG A 303 2.81 12.95 -11.47
N ASP A 304 4.10 13.25 -11.36
CA ASP A 304 5.16 12.40 -11.91
C ASP A 304 5.68 11.35 -10.92
N ASN A 305 5.58 11.63 -9.62
CA ASN A 305 6.12 10.80 -8.54
C ASN A 305 5.03 10.14 -7.68
N VAL A 306 3.83 10.72 -7.61
CA VAL A 306 2.71 10.11 -6.90
C VAL A 306 1.79 9.40 -7.89
N PHE A 307 1.24 10.07 -8.89
CA PHE A 307 0.18 9.54 -9.77
C PHE A 307 0.64 8.98 -11.11
N GLY A 308 1.95 8.98 -11.39
CA GLY A 308 2.55 8.31 -12.54
C GLY A 308 2.06 8.87 -13.88
N GLY A 309 2.00 10.19 -13.98
CA GLY A 309 1.60 10.93 -15.18
C GLY A 309 0.10 11.19 -15.30
N ILE A 310 -0.73 10.61 -14.43
CA ILE A 310 -2.18 10.86 -14.46
C ILE A 310 -2.45 12.29 -14.03
N GLU A 311 -2.85 13.13 -14.98
CA GLU A 311 -3.32 14.49 -14.70
C GLU A 311 -4.82 14.51 -14.38
N TYR A 312 -5.16 15.08 -13.23
CA TYR A 312 -6.53 15.50 -12.94
C TYR A 312 -6.75 16.86 -13.60
N ASN A 313 -7.85 17.01 -14.36
CA ASN A 313 -8.24 18.28 -14.97
C ASN A 313 -9.77 18.47 -14.91
N GLU A 314 -10.27 19.64 -15.32
CA GLU A 314 -11.66 20.07 -15.14
C GLU A 314 -12.76 19.11 -15.67
N ILE A 315 -12.41 18.10 -16.47
CA ILE A 315 -13.38 17.24 -17.16
C ILE A 315 -13.08 15.74 -17.00
N PHE A 316 -11.91 15.30 -16.53
CA PHE A 316 -11.54 13.88 -16.62
C PHE A 316 -10.94 13.27 -15.34
N CYS A 317 -11.67 12.34 -14.72
CA CYS A 317 -11.11 11.16 -14.00
C CYS A 317 -10.73 10.03 -14.98
N HIS A 318 -10.62 10.33 -16.27
CA HIS A 318 -10.29 9.36 -17.29
C HIS A 318 -8.77 9.19 -17.37
N PHE A 319 -8.31 8.17 -16.65
CA PHE A 319 -6.92 7.76 -16.55
C PHE A 319 -6.35 7.42 -17.94
N SER A 320 -5.59 8.35 -18.53
CA SER A 320 -4.61 8.00 -19.56
C SER A 320 -3.26 7.79 -18.88
N ALA A 321 -3.15 6.74 -18.05
CA ALA A 321 -1.89 6.44 -17.40
C ALA A 321 -0.92 5.85 -18.43
N GLU A 322 0.12 6.62 -18.77
CA GLU A 322 1.29 6.17 -19.52
C GLU A 322 2.11 5.14 -18.72
N THR A 323 1.57 3.93 -18.60
CA THR A 323 2.36 2.70 -18.41
C THR A 323 3.41 2.51 -19.51
N LYS A 324 3.30 3.30 -20.58
CA LYS A 324 4.23 3.39 -21.70
C LYS A 324 5.64 3.76 -21.25
N LYS A 325 5.84 4.75 -20.37
CA LYS A 325 7.21 5.24 -20.04
C LYS A 325 8.11 4.15 -19.44
N LEU A 326 7.64 3.44 -18.41
CA LEU A 326 8.43 2.36 -17.80
C LEU A 326 8.61 1.18 -18.77
N LYS A 327 7.57 0.84 -19.55
CA LYS A 327 7.65 -0.22 -20.57
C LYS A 327 8.69 0.13 -21.64
N ASP A 328 8.65 1.35 -22.17
CA ASP A 328 9.60 1.85 -23.18
C ASP A 328 11.05 1.81 -22.63
N LEU A 329 11.27 2.19 -21.37
CA LEU A 329 12.60 2.11 -20.74
C LEU A 329 13.09 0.66 -20.57
N ILE A 330 12.18 -0.26 -20.26
CA ILE A 330 12.50 -1.69 -20.11
C ILE A 330 12.77 -2.33 -21.48
N GLU A 331 12.01 -1.95 -22.52
CA GLU A 331 12.19 -2.43 -23.88
C GLU A 331 13.49 -1.92 -24.50
N ASN A 332 13.89 -0.68 -24.21
CA ASN A 332 15.13 -0.07 -24.70
C ASN A 332 16.30 -0.19 -23.71
N TYR A 333 16.20 -1.09 -22.74
CA TYR A 333 17.17 -1.21 -21.65
C TYR A 333 18.58 -1.59 -22.13
N ASN A 334 19.60 -0.85 -21.67
CA ASN A 334 21.00 -1.12 -21.95
C ASN A 334 21.68 -1.92 -20.81
N TYR A 335 22.24 -3.08 -21.16
CA TYR A 335 22.96 -3.98 -20.25
C TYR A 335 24.07 -3.30 -19.44
N SER A 336 24.74 -2.26 -19.97
CA SER A 336 25.85 -1.58 -19.27
C SER A 336 25.44 -0.94 -17.94
N SER A 337 24.15 -0.71 -17.71
CA SER A 337 23.60 -0.17 -16.45
C SER A 337 23.28 -1.26 -15.40
N ALA A 338 23.33 -2.55 -15.76
CA ALA A 338 22.83 -3.64 -14.93
C ALA A 338 23.60 -3.77 -13.62
N ALA A 339 24.93 -3.67 -13.66
CA ALA A 339 25.77 -3.78 -12.47
C ALA A 339 25.50 -2.64 -11.47
N THR A 340 25.30 -1.42 -11.95
CA THR A 340 24.99 -0.26 -11.11
C THR A 340 23.64 -0.42 -10.42
N ILE A 341 22.59 -0.73 -11.19
CA ILE A 341 21.24 -0.93 -10.64
C ILE A 341 21.22 -2.13 -9.68
N ALA A 342 21.92 -3.21 -10.02
CA ALA A 342 22.05 -4.38 -9.15
C ALA A 342 22.70 -4.04 -7.81
N LYS A 343 23.76 -3.23 -7.81
CA LYS A 343 24.41 -2.75 -6.59
C LYS A 343 23.45 -1.91 -5.74
N THR A 344 22.74 -0.96 -6.36
CA THR A 344 21.76 -0.11 -5.65
C THR A 344 20.62 -0.94 -5.05
N CYS A 345 20.12 -1.92 -5.80
CA CYS A 345 18.94 -2.70 -5.42
C CYS A 345 19.23 -4.02 -4.68
N GLU A 346 20.48 -4.26 -4.30
CA GLU A 346 20.92 -5.49 -3.64
C GLU A 346 20.18 -5.76 -2.33
N HIS A 347 20.00 -4.74 -1.52
CA HIS A 347 19.31 -4.86 -0.24
C HIS A 347 17.83 -5.21 -0.39
N SER A 348 17.14 -4.54 -1.32
CA SER A 348 15.75 -4.85 -1.64
C SER A 348 15.61 -6.30 -2.12
N PHE A 349 16.61 -6.82 -2.84
CA PHE A 349 16.68 -8.23 -3.24
C PHE A 349 16.85 -9.18 -2.04
N ILE A 350 17.78 -8.90 -1.12
CA ILE A 350 17.99 -9.75 0.08
C ILE A 350 16.72 -9.80 0.95
N LYS A 351 16.10 -8.64 1.23
CA LYS A 351 14.84 -8.56 1.99
C LYS A 351 13.73 -9.39 1.35
N THR A 352 13.62 -9.28 0.04
CA THR A 352 12.70 -10.03 -0.79
C THR A 352 12.90 -11.55 -0.69
N LEU A 353 14.14 -12.04 -0.58
CA LEU A 353 14.41 -13.47 -0.43
C LEU A 353 13.96 -14.02 0.93
N VAL A 354 13.98 -13.18 1.97
CA VAL A 354 13.48 -13.53 3.32
C VAL A 354 11.95 -13.53 3.33
N SER A 355 11.31 -12.53 2.71
CA SER A 355 9.84 -12.39 2.69
C SER A 355 9.15 -13.26 1.63
N LEU A 356 9.89 -13.74 0.63
CA LEU A 356 9.38 -14.39 -0.59
C LEU A 356 8.47 -13.47 -1.44
N ASP A 357 8.63 -12.15 -1.32
CA ASP A 357 7.87 -11.15 -2.08
C ASP A 357 8.80 -10.23 -2.89
N MET A 358 8.82 -10.41 -4.21
CA MET A 358 9.65 -9.66 -5.16
C MET A 358 9.22 -8.21 -5.41
N THR A 359 8.19 -7.74 -4.73
CA THR A 359 7.64 -6.39 -4.92
C THR A 359 8.68 -5.31 -4.67
N GLU A 360 9.35 -5.32 -3.52
CA GLU A 360 10.34 -4.30 -3.17
C GLU A 360 11.53 -4.27 -4.14
N TYR A 361 11.99 -5.44 -4.57
CA TYR A 361 13.04 -5.53 -5.58
C TYR A 361 12.63 -4.92 -6.92
N ARG A 362 11.42 -5.25 -7.42
CA ARG A 362 10.89 -4.65 -8.66
C ARG A 362 10.66 -3.15 -8.53
N ARG A 363 10.22 -2.68 -7.35
CA ARG A 363 10.05 -1.25 -7.08
C ARG A 363 11.40 -0.53 -7.12
N CYS A 364 12.44 -1.11 -6.51
CA CYS A 364 13.79 -0.55 -6.57
C CYS A 364 14.29 -0.44 -8.03
N ILE A 365 14.21 -1.51 -8.82
CA ILE A 365 14.62 -1.46 -10.24
C ILE A 365 13.88 -0.35 -10.98
N SER A 366 12.56 -0.23 -10.75
CA SER A 366 11.73 0.76 -11.43
C SER A 366 12.15 2.19 -11.08
N ARG A 367 12.48 2.46 -9.81
CA ARG A 367 13.01 3.76 -9.36
C ARG A 367 14.31 4.12 -10.07
N GLU A 368 15.25 3.17 -10.14
CA GLU A 368 16.53 3.38 -10.80
C GLU A 368 16.37 3.61 -12.30
N LEU A 369 15.50 2.85 -12.97
CA LEU A 369 15.22 3.02 -14.39
C LEU A 369 14.54 4.36 -14.70
N LEU A 370 13.61 4.80 -13.84
CA LEU A 370 12.91 6.07 -14.00
C LEU A 370 13.75 7.27 -13.55
N GLY A 371 14.86 7.05 -12.84
CA GLY A 371 15.64 8.11 -12.22
C GLY A 371 14.85 8.85 -11.13
N GLN A 372 14.00 8.15 -10.39
CA GLN A 372 13.08 8.73 -9.41
C GLN A 372 13.32 8.15 -8.01
N LYS A 373 13.35 9.02 -6.99
CA LYS A 373 13.49 8.60 -5.58
C LYS A 373 12.28 7.79 -5.07
N ASP A 374 11.09 8.07 -5.59
CA ASP A 374 9.84 7.42 -5.24
C ASP A 374 9.18 6.86 -6.50
N LEU A 375 8.49 5.73 -6.37
CA LEU A 375 7.80 5.09 -7.49
C LEU A 375 6.28 5.32 -7.38
N PRO A 376 5.63 5.95 -8.38
CA PRO A 376 4.22 6.30 -8.33
C PRO A 376 3.26 5.19 -7.90
N ILE A 377 2.16 5.57 -7.24
CA ILE A 377 1.12 4.69 -6.70
C ILE A 377 0.50 3.81 -7.78
N THR A 378 0.46 4.31 -9.03
CA THR A 378 -0.07 3.58 -10.18
C THR A 378 0.79 2.36 -10.57
N TYR A 379 2.08 2.35 -10.21
CA TYR A 379 2.98 1.20 -10.37
C TYR A 379 2.81 0.19 -9.23
N ASN A 380 1.61 -0.41 -9.15
CA ASN A 380 1.30 -1.41 -8.14
C ASN A 380 2.06 -2.74 -8.36
N PRO A 381 2.13 -3.64 -7.35
CA PRO A 381 2.89 -4.89 -7.44
C PRO A 381 2.47 -5.81 -8.60
N LYS A 382 1.17 -5.87 -8.91
CA LYS A 382 0.62 -6.70 -10.00
C LYS A 382 1.06 -6.16 -11.36
N LEU A 383 0.96 -4.85 -11.56
CA LEU A 383 1.40 -4.16 -12.77
C LEU A 383 2.90 -4.34 -12.97
N LEU A 384 3.71 -4.09 -11.94
CA LEU A 384 5.17 -4.29 -12.02
C LEU A 384 5.53 -5.75 -12.33
N LYS A 385 4.87 -6.71 -11.67
CA LYS A 385 5.05 -8.14 -11.98
C LYS A 385 4.76 -8.44 -13.46
N ASN A 386 3.71 -7.85 -14.03
CA ASN A 386 3.35 -8.02 -15.42
C ASN A 386 4.33 -7.32 -16.37
N ILE A 387 4.77 -6.10 -16.04
CA ILE A 387 5.75 -5.33 -16.84
C ILE A 387 7.10 -6.06 -16.89
N TYR A 388 7.57 -6.59 -15.76
CA TYR A 388 8.84 -7.31 -15.70
C TYR A 388 8.74 -8.77 -16.14
N LYS A 389 7.54 -9.27 -16.40
CA LYS A 389 7.35 -10.64 -16.88
C LYS A 389 8.14 -10.81 -18.18
N ASP A 390 9.05 -11.78 -18.19
CA ASP A 390 9.93 -12.11 -19.32
C ASP A 390 10.92 -11.01 -19.77
N SER A 391 10.95 -9.87 -19.09
CA SER A 391 11.81 -8.71 -19.39
C SER A 391 13.30 -9.04 -19.40
N TYR A 392 13.99 -8.61 -20.46
CA TYR A 392 15.46 -8.71 -20.52
C TYR A 392 16.13 -7.90 -19.42
N ALA A 393 15.68 -6.66 -19.18
CA ALA A 393 16.19 -5.80 -18.12
C ALA A 393 16.13 -6.46 -16.74
N TYR A 394 14.97 -7.05 -16.40
CA TYR A 394 14.81 -7.75 -15.13
C TYR A 394 15.77 -8.94 -15.02
N LYS A 395 15.88 -9.74 -16.08
CA LYS A 395 16.76 -10.90 -16.13
C LYS A 395 18.22 -10.50 -15.94
N SER A 396 18.71 -9.50 -16.68
CA SER A 396 20.10 -9.04 -16.59
C SER A 396 20.44 -8.45 -15.23
N ILE A 397 19.59 -7.56 -14.70
CA ILE A 397 19.82 -6.96 -13.37
C ILE A 397 19.78 -8.03 -12.27
N THR A 398 18.87 -9.00 -12.39
CA THR A 398 18.78 -10.12 -11.44
C THR A 398 20.01 -11.03 -11.52
N GLN A 399 20.58 -11.25 -12.71
CA GLN A 399 21.84 -12.00 -12.86
C GLN A 399 23.02 -11.29 -12.20
N GLU A 400 23.09 -9.95 -12.31
CA GLU A 400 24.14 -9.17 -11.67
C GLU A 400 24.00 -9.19 -10.13
N VAL A 401 22.81 -8.93 -9.59
CA VAL A 401 22.62 -8.90 -8.12
C VAL A 401 22.88 -10.25 -7.47
N THR A 402 22.46 -11.34 -8.12
CA THR A 402 22.71 -12.71 -7.63
C THR A 402 24.19 -13.07 -7.69
N SER A 403 24.93 -12.52 -8.66
CA SER A 403 26.39 -12.67 -8.74
C SER A 403 27.08 -11.92 -7.61
N LEU A 404 26.68 -10.67 -7.34
CA LEU A 404 27.21 -9.85 -6.25
C LEU A 404 27.05 -10.56 -4.89
N ILE A 405 25.84 -11.04 -4.60
CA ILE A 405 25.58 -11.76 -3.34
C ILE A 405 26.36 -13.06 -3.29
N ALA A 406 26.38 -13.85 -4.36
CA ALA A 406 27.08 -15.12 -4.39
C ALA A 406 28.60 -14.97 -4.18
N GLN A 407 29.20 -13.85 -4.62
CA GLN A 407 30.61 -13.58 -4.39
C GLN A 407 30.98 -13.48 -2.91
N ARG A 408 30.03 -13.15 -2.03
CA ARG A 408 30.20 -13.06 -0.57
C ARG A 408 30.07 -14.39 0.18
N ALA A 409 29.82 -15.49 -0.54
CA ALA A 409 29.93 -16.80 0.09
C ALA A 409 31.38 -17.02 0.56
N THR A 410 31.54 -17.36 1.84
CA THR A 410 32.80 -17.79 2.45
C THR A 410 33.05 -19.27 2.14
N THR A 411 33.81 -19.99 2.96
CA THR A 411 34.00 -21.44 2.76
C THR A 411 32.71 -22.23 3.03
N PHE A 412 32.46 -23.25 2.20
CA PHE A 412 31.35 -24.18 2.41
C PHE A 412 31.41 -24.90 3.78
N ASP A 413 32.60 -25.02 4.38
CA ASP A 413 32.76 -25.61 5.71
C ASP A 413 32.02 -24.83 6.81
N ASN A 414 31.83 -23.52 6.63
CA ASN A 414 31.04 -22.70 7.56
C ASN A 414 29.59 -23.18 7.61
N CYS A 415 29.06 -23.79 6.55
CA CYS A 415 27.72 -24.39 6.61
C CYS A 415 27.62 -25.58 7.58
N LYS A 416 28.73 -26.18 8.00
CA LYS A 416 28.75 -27.22 9.05
C LYS A 416 29.07 -26.64 10.42
N LEU A 417 30.06 -25.76 10.49
CA LEU A 417 30.62 -25.24 11.74
C LEU A 417 29.78 -24.11 12.35
N SER A 418 29.43 -23.13 11.53
CA SER A 418 28.65 -21.96 11.94
C SER A 418 27.90 -21.38 10.73
N PRO A 419 26.68 -21.85 10.45
CA PRO A 419 25.97 -21.50 9.22
C PRO A 419 25.70 -20.00 9.04
N THR A 420 25.71 -19.22 10.12
CA THR A 420 25.58 -17.75 10.06
C THR A 420 26.81 -17.08 9.44
N LEU A 421 27.99 -17.71 9.50
CA LEU A 421 29.25 -17.23 8.92
C LEU A 421 29.43 -17.64 7.45
N PHE A 422 28.45 -18.30 6.84
CA PHE A 422 28.54 -18.72 5.44
C PHE A 422 28.52 -17.53 4.45
N MET A 423 27.89 -16.43 4.84
CA MET A 423 27.88 -15.19 4.06
C MET A 423 28.67 -14.13 4.80
N ASP A 424 29.61 -13.48 4.12
CA ASP A 424 30.30 -12.31 4.66
C ASP A 424 29.33 -11.12 4.79
N ASN A 425 29.58 -10.28 5.79
CA ASN A 425 28.82 -9.06 6.02
C ASN A 425 28.97 -8.08 4.85
N MET A 426 27.90 -7.33 4.56
CA MET A 426 27.99 -6.18 3.66
C MET A 426 28.80 -5.07 4.33
N VAL A 427 29.82 -4.58 3.63
CA VAL A 427 30.48 -3.30 3.92
C VAL A 427 29.96 -2.32 2.88
N ASP A 428 29.07 -1.43 3.28
CA ASP A 428 28.64 -0.29 2.47
C ASP A 428 29.11 1.02 3.10
N ASP A 429 28.92 2.12 2.38
CA ASP A 429 29.39 3.46 2.77
C ASP A 429 28.69 4.00 4.04
N TYR A 430 27.71 3.28 4.60
CA TYR A 430 26.89 3.68 5.75
C TYR A 430 27.14 2.87 7.04
N GLY A 431 28.08 1.91 7.03
CA GLY A 431 28.55 1.24 8.24
C GLY A 431 27.84 -0.08 8.60
N LEU A 432 28.61 -0.96 9.25
CA LEU A 432 28.49 -2.42 9.36
C LEU A 432 27.16 -3.08 9.81
N PHE A 433 26.11 -2.36 10.20
CA PHE A 433 25.10 -2.95 11.12
C PHE A 433 23.70 -3.25 10.56
N GLY A 434 23.26 -2.66 9.44
CA GLY A 434 21.91 -2.89 8.90
C GLY A 434 21.80 -4.17 8.05
N PHE A 435 22.43 -4.13 6.87
CA PHE A 435 22.32 -5.14 5.81
C PHE A 435 22.88 -6.54 6.17
N SER A 436 23.77 -6.60 7.16
CA SER A 436 24.39 -7.83 7.63
C SER A 436 23.38 -8.74 8.36
N SER A 437 22.35 -8.16 8.98
CA SER A 437 21.40 -8.91 9.80
C SER A 437 20.47 -9.79 8.97
N GLU A 438 19.89 -9.27 7.87
CA GLU A 438 19.01 -10.02 6.99
C GLU A 438 19.77 -11.11 6.26
N LEU A 439 20.97 -10.81 5.74
CA LEU A 439 21.79 -11.81 5.06
C LEU A 439 22.24 -12.91 6.03
N SER A 440 22.68 -12.55 7.24
CA SER A 440 23.04 -13.49 8.31
C SER A 440 21.85 -14.38 8.70
N SER A 441 20.63 -13.81 8.78
CA SER A 441 19.41 -14.57 9.05
C SER A 441 19.08 -15.58 7.93
N LEU A 442 19.43 -15.26 6.68
CA LEU A 442 19.19 -16.10 5.52
C LEU A 442 20.26 -17.20 5.38
N SER A 443 21.49 -16.98 5.86
CA SER A 443 22.65 -17.88 5.72
C SER A 443 22.38 -19.34 6.10
N PRO A 444 21.71 -19.68 7.23
CA PRO A 444 21.39 -21.07 7.56
C PRO A 444 20.49 -21.76 6.51
N ASN A 445 19.55 -21.01 5.93
CA ASN A 445 18.68 -21.52 4.86
C ASN A 445 19.46 -21.71 3.56
N LEU A 446 20.33 -20.77 3.18
CA LEU A 446 21.22 -20.91 2.02
C LEU A 446 22.09 -22.16 2.13
N CYS A 447 22.71 -22.37 3.30
CA CYS A 447 23.49 -23.57 3.59
C CYS A 447 22.70 -24.86 3.40
N ARG A 448 21.46 -24.91 3.92
CA ARG A 448 20.58 -26.07 3.77
C ARG A 448 20.27 -26.33 2.29
N TRP A 449 19.98 -25.29 1.52
CA TRP A 449 19.63 -25.41 0.10
C TRP A 449 20.81 -25.82 -0.76
N ILE A 450 21.99 -25.23 -0.56
CA ILE A 450 23.21 -25.57 -1.30
C ILE A 450 23.67 -26.99 -0.97
N LYS A 451 23.63 -27.43 0.31
CA LYS A 451 23.87 -28.83 0.68
C LYS A 451 22.96 -29.79 -0.10
N GLY A 452 21.68 -29.43 -0.23
CA GLY A 452 20.72 -30.19 -1.03
C GLY A 452 21.10 -30.24 -2.52
N LEU A 453 21.57 -29.13 -3.09
CA LEU A 453 22.01 -29.06 -4.50
C LEU A 453 23.26 -29.90 -4.76
N TYR A 454 24.28 -29.82 -3.89
CA TYR A 454 25.46 -30.68 -3.97
C TYR A 454 25.09 -32.16 -3.97
N LYS A 455 24.23 -32.58 -3.04
CA LYS A 455 23.77 -33.96 -2.94
C LYS A 455 23.00 -34.41 -4.19
N ARG A 456 22.11 -33.57 -4.72
CA ARG A 456 21.28 -33.91 -5.90
C ARG A 456 22.09 -33.98 -7.18
N ARG A 457 23.10 -33.13 -7.34
CA ARG A 457 23.88 -33.00 -8.59
C ARG A 457 25.20 -33.77 -8.59
N ASN A 458 25.54 -34.43 -7.47
CA ASN A 458 26.78 -35.17 -7.29
C ASN A 458 28.02 -34.33 -7.67
N LEU A 459 28.07 -33.08 -7.18
CA LEU A 459 29.14 -32.13 -7.45
C LEU A 459 30.21 -32.17 -6.35
N GLU A 460 31.47 -31.96 -6.73
CA GLU A 460 32.56 -31.76 -5.78
C GLU A 460 32.41 -30.41 -5.07
N ILE A 461 32.57 -30.41 -3.74
CA ILE A 461 32.50 -29.21 -2.92
C ILE A 461 33.79 -28.41 -3.12
N ASN A 462 33.67 -27.24 -3.74
CA ASN A 462 34.73 -26.25 -3.79
C ASN A 462 34.13 -24.83 -3.84
N GLN A 463 34.99 -23.82 -3.72
CA GLN A 463 34.54 -22.43 -3.64
C GLN A 463 33.82 -21.96 -4.91
N THR A 464 34.36 -22.29 -6.08
CA THR A 464 33.79 -21.92 -7.38
C THR A 464 32.40 -22.52 -7.57
N ASN A 465 32.26 -23.83 -7.31
CA ASN A 465 30.97 -24.53 -7.39
C ASN A 465 29.97 -23.96 -6.39
N THR A 466 30.41 -23.60 -5.18
CA THR A 466 29.55 -23.02 -4.15
C THR A 466 28.99 -21.68 -4.60
N LYS A 467 29.83 -20.79 -5.12
CA LYS A 467 29.41 -19.49 -5.66
C LYS A 467 28.46 -19.65 -6.86
N ASN A 468 28.77 -20.55 -7.78
CA ASN A 468 27.92 -20.81 -8.95
C ASN A 468 26.54 -21.37 -8.57
N LEU A 469 26.50 -22.36 -7.67
CA LEU A 469 25.24 -22.92 -7.17
C LEU A 469 24.42 -21.90 -6.40
N LEU A 470 25.07 -21.05 -5.60
CA LEU A 470 24.39 -19.97 -4.88
C LEU A 470 23.80 -18.95 -5.86
N LYS A 471 24.56 -18.49 -6.85
CA LYS A 471 24.07 -17.60 -7.90
C LYS A 471 22.82 -18.17 -8.58
N GLU A 472 22.87 -19.42 -9.01
CA GLU A 472 21.75 -20.10 -9.67
C GLU A 472 20.53 -20.21 -8.74
N LEU A 473 20.75 -20.63 -7.49
CA LEU A 473 19.70 -20.75 -6.49
C LEU A 473 18.99 -19.41 -6.24
N LEU A 474 19.75 -18.34 -6.06
CA LEU A 474 19.20 -17.00 -5.83
C LEU A 474 18.42 -16.52 -7.05
N TYR A 475 18.93 -16.76 -8.26
CA TYR A 475 18.26 -16.41 -9.51
C TYR A 475 16.93 -17.18 -9.69
N GLN A 476 16.91 -18.47 -9.35
CA GLN A 476 15.69 -19.29 -9.39
C GLN A 476 14.64 -18.84 -8.37
N ARG A 477 15.03 -18.28 -7.22
CA ARG A 477 14.07 -17.75 -6.24
C ARG A 477 13.46 -16.41 -6.65
N ALA A 478 14.13 -15.70 -7.56
CA ALA A 478 13.69 -14.40 -8.04
C ALA A 478 12.62 -14.48 -9.15
N ASN A 479 12.50 -15.63 -9.80
CA ASN A 479 11.60 -15.91 -10.92
C ASN A 479 10.54 -16.93 -10.50
#